data_AF-A0A847L1U8-F1
#
_entry.id   AF-A0A847L1U8-F1
#
_cell.length_a   1.000
_cell.length_b   1.000
_cell.length_c   1.000
_cell.angle_alpha   90.00
_cell.angle_beta   90.00
_cell.angle_gamma   90.00
#
_symmetry.space_group_name_H-M   'P 1'
#
loop_
_entity.id
_entity.type
_entity.pdbx_description
1 polymer ?
#
loop_
_entity_poly.entity_id
_entity_poly.type
_entity_poly.pdbx_seq_one_letter_code
_entity_poly.pdbx_strand_id
1 'polypeptide(L)'
;MDIKTSHLTINEWAEEDKPREKLLKKGAQALTNAELLAILIGSGNREESAVELMKRVLNSCNNSLKVLSGWHLKEFQQFKGLGKAKTAALLAALELSKRKALEETKN
;
A
#
# COMPACT_ATOMS: atom_id res chain seq x y z
N MET A 1 -23.71 -8.33 21.57
CA MET A 1 -22.82 -7.32 22.19
C MET A 1 -21.70 -7.11 21.20
N ASP A 2 -21.90 -6.20 20.24
CA ASP A 2 -20.96 -5.95 19.17
C ASP A 2 -19.73 -5.27 19.74
N ILE A 3 -18.65 -6.04 19.88
CA ILE A 3 -17.32 -5.50 20.15
C ILE A 3 -16.97 -4.71 18.90
N LYS A 4 -17.22 -3.39 18.90
CA LYS A 4 -16.59 -2.48 17.95
C LYS A 4 -15.08 -2.58 18.21
N THR A 5 -14.40 -3.42 17.44
CA THR A 5 -12.94 -3.47 17.41
C THR A 5 -12.48 -2.09 16.96
N SER A 6 -12.08 -1.26 17.91
CA SER A 6 -11.47 0.04 17.66
C SER A 6 -10.09 -0.21 17.05
N HIS A 7 -10.05 -0.32 15.72
CA HIS A 7 -8.78 -0.32 14.99
C HIS A 7 -8.15 1.06 15.15
N LEU A 8 -6.95 1.09 15.77
CA LEU A 8 -6.16 2.31 15.87
C LEU A 8 -5.90 2.84 14.46
N THR A 9 -6.33 4.06 14.22
CA THR A 9 -6.01 4.80 13.01
C THR A 9 -4.50 5.10 13.00
N ILE A 10 -3.90 5.18 11.82
CA ILE A 10 -2.46 5.53 11.68
C ILE A 10 -2.13 6.85 12.39
N ASN A 11 -3.10 7.76 12.49
CA ASN A 11 -2.92 9.04 13.18
C ASN A 11 -2.67 8.89 14.68
N GLU A 12 -3.10 7.79 15.28
CA GLU A 12 -2.93 7.48 16.71
C GLU A 12 -1.61 6.75 17.00
N TRP A 13 -0.87 6.34 15.96
CA TRP A 13 0.44 5.71 16.14
C TRP A 13 1.47 6.73 16.62
N ALA A 14 2.57 6.24 17.22
CA ALA A 14 3.73 7.07 17.48
C ALA A 14 4.20 7.71 16.16
N GLU A 15 4.65 8.97 16.22
CA GLU A 15 5.02 9.72 15.02
C GLU A 15 6.08 9.00 14.18
N GLU A 16 6.99 8.29 14.82
CA GLU A 16 8.05 7.52 14.14
C GLU A 16 7.57 6.23 13.46
N ASP A 17 6.36 5.77 13.78
CA ASP A 17 5.72 4.60 13.16
C ASP A 17 4.75 5.00 12.04
N LYS A 18 4.33 6.27 11.98
CA LYS A 18 3.49 6.77 10.89
C LYS A 18 4.26 6.66 9.56
N PRO A 19 3.74 5.96 8.54
CA PRO A 19 4.51 5.66 7.33
C PRO A 19 5.11 6.88 6.63
N ARG A 20 4.35 7.97 6.50
CA ARG A 20 4.84 9.20 5.86
C ARG A 20 5.97 9.84 6.66
N GLU A 21 5.85 9.86 7.97
CA GLU A 21 6.80 10.54 8.85
C GLU A 21 8.06 9.69 8.99
N LYS A 22 7.89 8.37 9.09
CA LYS A 22 8.94 7.36 8.99
C LYS A 22 9.70 7.44 7.67
N LEU A 23 9.02 7.63 6.54
CA LEU A 23 9.64 7.83 5.24
C LEU A 23 10.52 9.09 5.23
N LEU A 24 10.03 10.21 5.76
CA LEU A 24 10.75 11.48 5.80
C LEU A 24 11.94 11.45 6.77
N LYS A 25 11.83 10.76 7.91
CA LYS A 25 12.87 10.71 8.95
C LYS A 25 13.91 9.61 8.74
N LYS A 26 13.49 8.40 8.32
CA LYS A 26 14.31 7.19 8.26
C LYS A 26 14.56 6.71 6.82
N GLY A 27 13.90 7.30 5.82
CA GLY A 27 14.04 6.95 4.40
C GLY A 27 13.28 5.68 4.00
N ALA A 28 13.15 5.45 2.68
CA ALA A 28 12.32 4.37 2.13
C ALA A 28 12.74 2.96 2.56
N GLN A 29 14.03 2.75 2.86
CA GLN A 29 14.57 1.46 3.27
C GLN A 29 14.08 1.01 4.65
N ALA A 30 13.61 1.95 5.48
CA ALA A 30 13.05 1.62 6.80
C ALA A 30 11.59 1.10 6.71
N LEU A 31 10.96 1.16 5.54
CA LEU A 31 9.55 0.84 5.34
C LEU A 31 9.40 -0.55 4.72
N THR A 32 8.37 -1.25 5.17
CA THR A 32 7.86 -2.45 4.51
C THR A 32 7.13 -2.09 3.22
N ASN A 33 6.98 -3.06 2.32
CA ASN A 33 6.17 -2.90 1.11
C ASN A 33 4.74 -2.43 1.42
N ALA A 34 4.14 -2.94 2.49
CA ALA A 34 2.79 -2.53 2.91
C ALA A 34 2.73 -1.05 3.30
N GLU A 35 3.74 -0.56 4.02
CA GLU A 35 3.81 0.86 4.41
C GLU A 35 4.04 1.77 3.18
N LEU A 36 4.92 1.37 2.25
CA LEU A 36 5.12 2.11 1.01
C LEU A 36 3.83 2.21 0.18
N LEU A 37 3.12 1.09 0.02
CA LEU A 37 1.84 1.08 -0.69
C LEU A 37 0.75 1.86 0.07
N ALA A 38 0.76 1.82 1.41
CA ALA A 38 -0.17 2.57 2.25
C ALA A 38 -0.03 4.08 2.07
N ILE A 39 1.20 4.57 1.86
CA ILE A 39 1.46 5.99 1.57
C ILE A 39 0.76 6.40 0.26
N LEU A 40 0.84 5.56 -0.79
CA LEU A 40 0.24 5.84 -2.09
C LEU A 40 -1.29 5.95 -2.04
N ILE A 41 -1.95 5.07 -1.29
CA ILE A 41 -3.41 5.10 -1.17
C ILE A 41 -3.90 6.14 -0.15
N GLY A 42 -3.00 6.61 0.72
CA GLY A 42 -3.20 7.68 1.70
C GLY A 42 -4.13 7.38 2.88
N SER A 43 -5.07 6.45 2.74
CA SER A 43 -5.99 6.02 3.81
C SER A 43 -6.49 4.60 3.58
N GLY A 44 -6.89 3.93 4.65
CA GLY A 44 -7.54 2.62 4.61
C GLY A 44 -9.03 2.73 4.32
N ASN A 45 -9.83 1.93 5.01
CA ASN A 45 -11.28 2.00 5.00
C ASN A 45 -11.81 2.13 6.44
N ARG A 46 -13.12 1.91 6.65
CA ARG A 46 -13.73 2.03 7.99
C ARG A 46 -13.37 0.88 8.94
N GLU A 47 -12.87 -0.23 8.41
CA GLU A 47 -12.59 -1.47 9.14
C GLU A 47 -11.10 -1.66 9.39
N GLU A 48 -10.24 -1.12 8.53
CA GLU A 48 -8.79 -1.32 8.62
C GLU A 48 -8.01 -0.09 8.15
N SER A 49 -6.82 0.10 8.71
CA SER A 49 -5.87 1.14 8.31
C SER A 49 -5.32 0.93 6.90
N ALA A 50 -4.66 1.95 6.34
CA ALA A 50 -4.03 1.83 5.01
C ALA A 50 -2.95 0.73 5.00
N VAL A 51 -2.21 0.58 6.11
CA VAL A 51 -1.16 -0.43 6.24
C VAL A 51 -1.77 -1.84 6.34
N GLU A 52 -2.84 -2.02 7.11
CA GLU A 52 -3.54 -3.32 7.21
C GLU A 52 -4.18 -3.71 5.87
N LEU A 53 -4.85 -2.77 5.20
CA LEU A 53 -5.40 -2.98 3.85
C LEU A 53 -4.31 -3.45 2.88
N MET A 54 -3.14 -2.79 2.89
CA MET A 54 -2.06 -3.18 1.98
C MET A 54 -1.36 -4.48 2.38
N LYS A 55 -1.29 -4.83 3.68
CA LYS A 55 -0.86 -6.16 4.11
C LYS A 55 -1.79 -7.24 3.56
N ARG A 56 -3.11 -7.03 3.62
CA ARG A 56 -4.11 -7.98 3.10
C ARG A 56 -4.01 -8.14 1.58
N VAL A 57 -3.83 -7.03 0.86
CA VAL A 57 -3.59 -7.06 -0.60
C VAL A 57 -2.32 -7.83 -0.92
N LEU A 58 -1.19 -7.53 -0.27
CA LEU A 58 0.06 -8.24 -0.51
C LEU A 58 -0.05 -9.74 -0.21
N ASN A 59 -0.75 -10.12 0.86
CA ASN A 59 -0.96 -11.52 1.21
C ASN A 59 -1.71 -12.29 0.10
N SER A 60 -2.68 -11.65 -0.55
CA SER A 60 -3.44 -12.27 -1.65
C SER A 60 -2.64 -12.51 -2.93
N CYS A 61 -1.46 -11.90 -3.07
CA CYS A 61 -0.51 -12.15 -4.16
C CYS A 61 0.80 -12.76 -3.66
N ASN A 62 0.75 -13.51 -2.54
CA ASN A 62 1.90 -14.19 -1.93
C ASN A 62 3.09 -13.25 -1.62
N ASN A 63 2.80 -12.01 -1.25
CA ASN A 63 3.76 -10.93 -1.01
C ASN A 63 4.69 -10.63 -2.22
N SER A 64 4.27 -11.01 -3.43
CA SER A 64 5.06 -10.83 -4.65
C SER A 64 4.71 -9.51 -5.35
N LEU A 65 5.63 -8.54 -5.29
CA LEU A 65 5.50 -7.29 -6.05
C LEU A 65 5.45 -7.54 -7.56
N LYS A 66 6.10 -8.61 -8.04
CA LYS A 66 6.02 -9.04 -9.44
C LYS A 66 4.59 -9.43 -9.81
N VAL A 67 3.91 -10.24 -8.99
CA VAL A 67 2.51 -10.62 -9.23
C VAL A 67 1.60 -9.39 -9.11
N LEU A 68 1.79 -8.57 -8.07
CA LEU A 68 1.03 -7.34 -7.85
C LEU A 68 1.15 -6.37 -9.05
N SER A 69 2.34 -6.24 -9.64
CA SER A 69 2.58 -5.38 -10.82
C SER A 69 1.83 -5.84 -12.08
N GLY A 70 1.39 -7.10 -12.12
CA GLY A 70 0.57 -7.65 -13.20
C GLY A 70 -0.93 -7.44 -13.01
N TRP A 71 -1.38 -6.97 -11.84
CA TRP A 71 -2.80 -6.77 -11.56
C TRP A 71 -3.40 -5.60 -12.34
N HIS A 72 -4.70 -5.67 -12.57
CA HIS A 72 -5.49 -4.63 -13.21
C HIS A 72 -6.56 -4.12 -12.23
N LEU A 73 -7.41 -3.22 -12.70
CA LEU A 73 -8.44 -2.59 -11.87
C LEU A 73 -9.32 -3.61 -11.12
N LYS A 74 -9.66 -4.72 -11.77
CA LYS A 74 -10.60 -5.72 -11.25
C LYS A 74 -10.06 -6.43 -10.02
N GLU A 75 -8.76 -6.73 -9.98
CA GLU A 75 -8.11 -7.42 -8.86
C GLU A 75 -8.13 -6.51 -7.62
N PHE A 76 -7.80 -5.22 -7.76
CA PHE A 76 -7.85 -4.26 -6.66
C PHE A 76 -9.27 -3.96 -6.17
N GLN A 77 -10.27 -3.96 -7.07
CA GLN A 77 -11.67 -3.69 -6.71
C GLN A 77 -12.30 -4.75 -5.80
N GLN A 78 -11.68 -5.92 -5.65
CA GLN A 78 -12.12 -6.95 -4.68
C GLN A 78 -11.88 -6.52 -3.23
N PHE A 79 -11.04 -5.50 -3.00
CA PHE A 79 -10.68 -5.02 -1.68
C PHE A 79 -11.52 -3.80 -1.32
N LYS A 80 -12.34 -3.93 -0.29
CA LYS A 80 -13.05 -2.78 0.30
C LYS A 80 -12.05 -1.67 0.64
N GLY A 81 -12.33 -0.46 0.19
CA GLY A 81 -11.43 0.69 0.38
C GLY A 81 -10.50 1.00 -0.80
N LEU A 82 -10.41 0.14 -1.83
CA LEU A 82 -9.65 0.40 -3.06
C LEU A 82 -10.57 0.81 -4.22
N GLY A 83 -11.12 2.03 -4.12
CA GLY A 83 -11.87 2.66 -5.20
C GLY A 83 -10.96 3.16 -6.34
N LYS A 84 -11.57 3.63 -7.43
CA LYS A 84 -10.88 4.04 -8.67
C LYS A 84 -9.66 4.94 -8.44
N ALA A 85 -9.77 5.96 -7.57
CA ALA A 85 -8.68 6.90 -7.30
C ALA A 85 -7.46 6.24 -6.66
N LYS A 86 -7.66 5.43 -5.61
CA LYS A 86 -6.58 4.71 -4.93
C LYS A 86 -5.95 3.65 -5.83
N THR A 87 -6.78 2.92 -6.58
CA THR A 87 -6.29 1.94 -7.55
C THR A 87 -5.50 2.58 -8.68
N ALA A 88 -5.92 3.75 -9.18
CA ALA A 88 -5.17 4.48 -10.20
C ALA A 88 -3.77 4.88 -9.70
N ALA A 89 -3.65 5.34 -8.45
CA ALA A 89 -2.36 5.65 -7.84
C ALA A 89 -1.44 4.42 -7.74
N LEU A 90 -1.98 3.26 -7.35
CA LEU A 90 -1.24 2.00 -7.29
C LEU A 90 -0.76 1.56 -8.68
N LEU A 91 -1.67 1.54 -9.66
CA LEU A 91 -1.34 1.15 -11.04
C LEU A 91 -0.26 2.06 -11.64
N ALA A 92 -0.35 3.37 -11.40
CA ALA A 92 0.66 4.32 -11.86
C ALA A 92 2.03 4.06 -11.23
N ALA A 93 2.10 3.85 -9.91
CA ALA A 93 3.36 3.57 -9.21
C ALA A 93 4.00 2.25 -9.68
N LEU A 94 3.20 1.19 -9.85
CA LEU A 94 3.67 -0.10 -10.33
C LEU A 94 4.19 -0.02 -11.78
N GLU A 95 3.47 0.67 -12.66
CA GLU A 95 3.91 0.89 -14.04
C GLU A 95 5.22 1.70 -14.11
N LEU A 96 5.35 2.76 -13.30
CA LEU A 96 6.60 3.52 -13.21
C LEU A 96 7.77 2.63 -12.76
N SER A 97 7.56 1.77 -11.76
CA SER A 97 8.60 0.83 -11.30
C SER A 97 9.03 -0.14 -12.40
N LYS A 98 8.08 -0.62 -13.21
CA LYS A 98 8.33 -1.51 -14.35
C LYS A 98 9.12 -0.80 -15.45
N ARG A 99 8.77 0.44 -15.80
CA ARG A 99 9.50 1.24 -16.79
C ARG A 99 10.93 1.50 -16.37
N LYS A 100 11.14 1.89 -15.11
CA LYS A 100 12.48 2.08 -14.54
C LYS A 100 13.34 0.81 -14.67
N ALA A 101 12.81 -0.35 -14.31
CA ALA A 101 13.55 -1.61 -14.42
C ALA A 101 13.97 -1.93 -15.87
N LEU A 102 13.13 -1.59 -16.85
CA LEU A 102 13.42 -1.78 -18.27
C LEU A 102 14.49 -0.80 -18.81
N GLU A 103 14.61 0.40 -18.23
CA GLU A 103 15.69 1.35 -18.54
C GLU A 103 17.04 0.82 -18.05
N GLU A 104 17.08 0.24 -16.85
CA GLU A 104 18.31 -0.29 -16.23
C GLU A 104 18.86 -1.53 -16.96
N THR A 105 18.03 -2.26 -17.70
CA THR A 105 18.45 -3.48 -18.44
C THR A 105 18.99 -3.16 -19.84
N LYS A 106 18.95 -1.90 -20.28
CA LYS A 106 19.38 -1.47 -21.63
C LYS A 106 20.82 -0.93 -21.70
N ASN A 107 21.61 -1.13 -20.65
CA ASN A 107 23.03 -0.74 -20.60
C ASN A 107 23.96 -1.95 -20.54
#